data_AF-A0A7C3I8B5-F1
#
_entry.id   AF-A0A7C3I8B5-F1
#
_cell.length_a   1.000
_cell.length_b   1.000
_cell.length_c   1.000
_cell.angle_alpha   90.00
_cell.angle_beta   90.00
_cell.angle_gamma   90.00
#
_symmetry.space_group_name_H-M   'P 1'
#
loop_
_entity.id
_entity.type
_entity.pdbx_description
1 polymer ?
#
loop_
_entity_poly.entity_id
_entity_poly.type
_entity_poly.pdbx_seq_one_letter_code
_entity_poly.pdbx_strand_id
1 'polypeptide(L)' 'MISLVVPTYKERQNIEKLVQRTGAALALTGEPYELIIVDDNSPD' A
#
# COMPACT_ATOMS: atom_id res chain seq x y z
N MET A 1 5.67 0.93 15.28
CA MET A 1 5.72 0.19 14.00
C MET A 1 4.32 0.12 13.39
N ILE A 2 4.15 0.55 12.14
CA ILE A 2 2.87 0.60 11.42
C ILE A 2 2.85 -0.45 10.30
N SER A 3 1.80 -1.27 10.24
CA SER A 3 1.57 -2.20 9.12
C SER A 3 0.37 -1.72 8.32
N LEU A 4 0.59 -1.36 7.06
CA LEU A 4 -0.45 -0.94 6.13
C LEU A 4 -0.67 -2.03 5.09
N VAL A 5 -1.81 -2.72 5.17
CA VAL A 5 -2.21 -3.76 4.23
C VAL A 5 -3.26 -3.20 3.28
N VAL A 6 -3.00 -3.27 1.98
CA VAL A 6 -3.89 -2.74 0.95
C VAL A 6 -4.28 -3.86 -0.01
N PRO A 7 -5.52 -4.36 0.05
CA PRO A 7 -6.06 -5.23 -0.99
C PRO A 7 -6.31 -4.40 -2.26
N THR A 8 -5.97 -4.97 -3.41
CA THR A 8 -6.05 -4.32 -4.71
C THR A 8 -6.65 -5.29 -5.71
N TYR A 9 -7.53 -4.80 -6.59
CA TYR A 9 -8.12 -5.60 -7.66
C TYR A 9 -8.04 -4.82 -8.98
N LYS A 10 -7.25 -5.31 -9.94
CA LYS A 10 -7.04 -4.64 -11.24
C LYS A 10 -6.51 -3.20 -11.16
N GLU A 11 -5.95 -2.79 -10.03
CA GLU A 11 -5.47 -1.42 -9.75
C GLU A 11 -4.01 -1.15 -10.19
N ARG A 12 -3.47 -1.92 -11.16
CA ARG A 12 -2.05 -1.86 -11.56
C ARG A 12 -1.53 -0.44 -11.80
N GLN A 13 -2.33 0.41 -12.45
CA GLN A 13 -1.94 1.79 -12.77
C GLN A 13 -1.92 2.72 -11.54
N ASN A 14 -2.59 2.34 -10.46
CA ASN A 14 -2.71 3.12 -9.24
C ASN A 14 -1.74 2.68 -8.14
N ILE A 15 -1.17 1.47 -8.22
CA ILE A 15 -0.21 0.95 -7.24
C ILE A 15 0.95 1.90 -7.02
N GLU A 16 1.59 2.38 -8.09
CA GLU A 16 2.75 3.27 -7.98
C GLU A 16 2.42 4.56 -7.23
N LYS A 17 1.31 5.21 -7.59
CA LYS A 17 0.84 6.43 -6.94
C LYS A 17 0.48 6.18 -5.49
N LEU A 18 -0.13 5.04 -5.19
CA LEU A 18 -0.48 4.63 -3.84
C LEU A 18 0.77 4.46 -2.98
N VAL A 19 1.76 3.71 -3.46
CA VAL A 19 3.04 3.47 -2.76
C VAL A 19 3.77 4.80 -2.50
N GLN A 20 3.90 5.67 -3.52
CA GLN A 20 4.58 6.96 -3.36
C GLN A 20 3.89 7.85 -2.31
N ARG A 21 2.56 7.98 -2.38
CA ARG A 21 1.80 8.86 -1.48
C ARG A 21 1.75 8.33 -0.06
N THR A 22 1.50 7.03 0.11
CA THR A 22 1.43 6.40 1.43
C THR A 22 2.80 6.33 2.08
N GLY A 23 3.86 5.98 1.34
CA GLY A 23 5.24 6.00 1.85
C GLY A 23 5.67 7.40 2.31
N ALA A 24 5.35 8.45 1.54
CA ALA A 24 5.61 9.82 1.96
C ALA A 24 4.87 10.21 3.25
N ALA A 25 3.59 9.83 3.37
CA ALA A 25 2.81 10.11 4.58
C ALA A 25 3.31 9.32 5.80
N LEU A 26 3.63 8.03 5.62
CA LEU A 26 4.13 7.17 6.70
C LEU A 26 5.51 7.62 7.18
N ALA A 27 6.38 8.10 6.29
CA ALA A 27 7.68 8.65 6.67
C ALA A 27 7.57 9.86 7.62
N LEU A 28 6.52 10.67 7.51
CA LEU A 28 6.29 11.82 8.40
C LEU A 28 5.95 11.41 9.84
N THR A 29 5.54 10.16 10.06
CA THR A 29 5.17 9.68 11.40
C THR A 29 6.38 9.40 12.30
N GLY A 30 7.58 9.24 11.72
CA GLY A 30 8.79 8.85 12.45
C GLY A 30 8.79 7.39 12.94
N GLU A 31 7.71 6.65 12.70
CA GLU A 31 7.59 5.24 13.05
C GLU A 31 8.11 4.33 11.92
N PRO A 32 8.78 3.21 12.22
CA PRO A 32 9.07 2.20 11.21
C PRO A 32 7.75 1.66 10.65
N TYR A 33 7.70 1.40 9.34
CA TYR A 33 6.49 0.93 8.69
C TYR A 33 6.75 -0.12 7.62
N GLU A 34 5.71 -0.90 7.33
CA GLU A 34 5.61 -1.79 6.17
C GLU A 34 4.34 -1.48 5.38
N LEU A 35 4.43 -1.63 4.05
CA LEU A 35 3.32 -1.51 3.12
C LEU A 35 3.19 -2.81 2.34
N ILE A 36 2.09 -3.53 2.55
CA ILE A 36 1.82 -4.83 1.94
C ILE A 36 0.68 -4.64 0.94
N ILE A 37 0.99 -4.77 -0.35
CA ILE A 37 0.00 -4.78 -1.42
C ILE A 37 -0.44 -6.22 -1.65
N VAL A 38 -1.73 -6.49 -1.51
CA VAL A 38 -2.32 -7.81 -1.80
C VAL A 38 -3.08 -7.69 -3.12
N ASP A 39 -2.66 -8.43 -4.14
CA ASP A 39 -3.41 -8.55 -5.39
C ASP A 39 -4.51 -9.59 -5.19
N ASP A 40 -5.73 -9.10 -4.97
CA ASP A 40 -6.92 -9.92 -4.84
C ASP A 40 -7.41 -10.28 -6.24
N ASN A 41 -6.67 -11.15 -6.92
CA ASN A 41 -7.04 -11.69 -8.23
C ASN A 41 -8.11 -12.80 -8.10
N SER A 42 -8.85 -12.84 -7.00
CA SER A 42 -9.86 -13.86 -6.78
C SER A 42 -10.99 -13.71 -7.80
N PRO A 43 -11.30 -14.77 -8.56
CA PRO A 43 -12.64 -14.93 -9.11
C PRO A 43 -13.50 -15.36 -7.93
N ASP A 44 -14.26 -14.44 -7.34
CA ASP A 44 -15.33 -14.80 -6.39
C ASP A 44 -16.14 -16.01 -6.91
#